data_AF-A0A925RID2-F1
#
_entry.id   AF-A0A925RID2-F1
#
_cell.length_a   1.000
_cell.length_b   1.000
_cell.length_c   1.000
_cell.angle_alpha   90.00
_cell.angle_beta   90.00
_cell.angle_gamma   90.00
#
_symmetry.space_group_name_H-M   'P 1'
#
loop_
_entity.id
_entity.type
_entity.pdbx_description
1 polymer ?
#
loop_
_entity_poly.entity_id
_entity_poly.type
_entity_poly.pdbx_seq_one_letter_code
_entity_poly.pdbx_strand_id
1 'polypeptide(L)'
;METKDPRFLVDHQSVASLVTQLHDYFQNSHSHYKIERSTLMSQLHAVEGEAEQDLLQEVRKVEAEISLFGVLSDALSIADRVLHTRTVMNELGLDNPVYKMHYEQDTPKVS
;
A
#
# COMPACT_ATOMS: atom_id res chain seq x y z
N MET A 1 17.82 22.71 25.67
CA MET A 1 16.80 22.56 24.63
C MET A 1 16.03 21.30 24.98
N GLU A 2 14.78 21.43 25.41
CA GLU A 2 13.92 20.26 25.54
C GLU A 2 13.68 19.69 24.13
N THR A 3 14.20 18.51 23.88
CA THR A 3 13.85 17.70 22.71
C THR A 3 12.38 17.35 22.85
N LYS A 4 11.52 17.98 22.05
CA LYS A 4 10.13 17.55 21.94
C LYS A 4 10.15 16.11 21.45
N ASP A 5 9.54 15.20 22.21
CA ASP A 5 9.37 13.82 21.76
C ASP A 5 8.77 13.82 20.35
N PRO A 6 9.27 12.97 19.44
CA PRO A 6 8.71 12.84 18.10
C PRO A 6 7.25 12.39 18.23
N ARG A 7 6.31 13.30 17.97
CA ARG A 7 4.87 13.01 17.95
C ARG A 7 4.41 12.90 16.51
N PHE A 8 3.61 11.89 16.23
CA PHE A 8 2.87 11.82 14.98
C PHE A 8 1.85 12.96 14.95
N LEU A 9 1.91 13.81 13.92
CA LEU A 9 1.27 15.13 13.86
C LEU A 9 -0.24 15.11 13.57
N VAL A 10 -0.87 13.93 13.56
CA VAL A 10 -2.31 13.81 13.31
C VAL A 10 -2.97 13.21 14.54
N ASP A 11 -3.64 14.06 15.31
CA ASP A 11 -4.46 13.63 16.44
C ASP A 11 -5.52 12.62 15.96
N HIS A 12 -5.68 11.53 16.70
CA HIS A 12 -6.67 10.46 16.45
C HIS A 12 -6.46 9.57 15.22
N GLN A 13 -5.32 9.60 14.53
CA GLN A 13 -5.00 8.60 13.50
C GLN A 13 -3.91 7.63 13.94
N SER A 14 -4.20 6.34 13.77
CA SER A 14 -3.23 5.26 13.94
C SER A 14 -2.24 5.25 12.78
N VAL A 15 -0.95 5.47 13.07
CA VAL A 15 0.14 5.37 12.08
C VAL A 15 0.14 4.00 11.41
N ALA A 16 -0.03 2.94 12.22
CA ALA A 16 -0.13 1.56 11.73
C ALA A 16 -1.32 1.42 10.77
N SER A 17 -2.51 1.87 11.17
CA SER A 17 -3.70 1.77 10.33
C SER A 17 -3.56 2.54 9.01
N LEU A 18 -2.95 3.73 9.04
CA LEU A 18 -2.71 4.51 7.83
C LEU A 18 -1.74 3.78 6.89
N VAL A 19 -0.66 3.21 7.42
CA VAL A 19 0.31 2.45 6.63
C VAL A 19 -0.31 1.20 6.03
N THR A 20 -1.10 0.44 6.80
CA THR A 20 -1.83 -0.73 6.29
C THR A 20 -2.81 -0.33 5.19
N GLN A 21 -3.61 0.73 5.39
CA GLN A 21 -4.57 1.20 4.37
C GLN A 21 -3.88 1.65 3.08
N LEU A 22 -2.75 2.37 3.19
CA LEU A 22 -1.98 2.79 2.02
C LEU A 22 -1.31 1.60 1.33
N HIS A 23 -0.82 0.62 2.08
CA HIS A 23 -0.27 -0.63 1.53
C HIS A 23 -1.32 -1.35 0.68
N ASP A 24 -2.52 -1.54 1.22
CA ASP A 24 -3.62 -2.21 0.52
C ASP A 24 -4.05 -1.42 -0.72
N TYR A 25 -4.13 -0.10 -0.62
CA TYR A 25 -4.43 0.76 -1.77
C TYR A 25 -3.40 0.57 -2.89
N PHE A 26 -2.10 0.65 -2.59
CA PHE A 26 -1.06 0.48 -3.61
C PHE A 26 -1.00 -0.95 -4.16
N GLN A 27 -1.23 -1.97 -3.34
CA GLN A 27 -1.32 -3.36 -3.78
C GLN A 27 -2.49 -3.57 -4.76
N ASN A 28 -3.65 -2.96 -4.46
CA ASN A 28 -4.82 -2.99 -5.33
C ASN A 28 -4.56 -2.26 -6.65
N SER A 29 -3.96 -1.07 -6.62
CA SER A 29 -3.56 -0.33 -7.82
C SER A 29 -2.56 -1.13 -8.67
N HIS A 30 -1.53 -1.71 -8.05
CA HIS A 30 -0.56 -2.56 -8.75
C HIS A 30 -1.24 -3.76 -9.45
N SER A 31 -2.21 -4.39 -8.78
CA SER A 31 -2.99 -5.50 -9.35
C SER A 31 -3.89 -5.03 -10.51
N HIS A 32 -4.54 -3.87 -10.36
CA HIS A 32 -5.36 -3.26 -11.40
C HIS A 32 -4.54 -3.01 -12.68
N TYR A 33 -3.38 -2.36 -12.58
CA TYR A 33 -2.55 -2.07 -13.75
C TYR A 33 -1.99 -3.35 -14.41
N LYS A 34 -1.74 -4.42 -13.65
CA LYS A 34 -1.38 -5.72 -14.24
C LYS A 34 -2.48 -6.30 -15.12
N ILE A 35 -3.74 -6.15 -14.70
CA ILE A 35 -4.91 -6.57 -15.48
C ILE A 35 -5.02 -5.70 -16.73
N GLU A 36 -4.93 -4.38 -16.59
CA GLU A 36 -4.98 -3.44 -17.72
C GLU A 36 -3.90 -3.75 -18.77
N ARG A 37 -2.65 -4.00 -18.34
CA ARG A 37 -1.57 -4.43 -19.23
C ARG A 37 -1.95 -5.70 -19.99
N SER A 38 -2.54 -6.69 -19.31
CA SER A 38 -2.97 -7.93 -19.95
C SER A 38 -4.05 -7.69 -21.01
N THR A 39 -4.97 -6.75 -20.75
CA THR A 39 -6.00 -6.35 -21.71
C THR A 39 -5.38 -5.65 -22.92
N LEU A 40 -4.46 -4.70 -22.71
CA LEU A 40 -3.76 -4.01 -23.80
C LEU A 40 -2.92 -4.97 -24.66
N MET A 41 -2.21 -5.90 -24.03
CA MET A 41 -1.47 -6.96 -24.75
C MET A 41 -2.38 -7.83 -25.61
N SER A 42 -3.58 -8.15 -25.12
CA SER A 42 -4.54 -8.95 -25.88
C SER A 42 -5.06 -8.21 -27.12
N GLN A 43 -5.24 -6.89 -27.02
CA GLN A 43 -5.66 -6.04 -28.13
C GLN A 43 -4.55 -5.85 -29.18
N LEU A 44 -3.28 -5.88 -28.75
CA LEU A 44 -2.12 -5.71 -29.62
C LEU A 44 -2.03 -6.78 -30.72
N HIS A 45 -2.54 -7.98 -30.45
CA HIS A 45 -2.61 -9.06 -31.45
C HIS A 45 -3.62 -8.83 -32.59
N ALA A 46 -4.48 -7.81 -32.48
CA ALA A 46 -5.57 -7.55 -33.41
C ALA A 46 -5.44 -6.23 -34.17
N VAL A 47 -4.35 -5.48 -33.97
CA VAL A 47 -4.11 -4.16 -34.56
C VAL A 47 -2.77 -4.12 -35.29
N GLU A 48 -2.69 -3.33 -36.36
CA GLU A 48 -1.46 -3.12 -37.14
C GLU A 48 -1.30 -1.63 -37.47
N GLY A 49 -0.06 -1.19 -37.69
CA GLY A 49 0.24 0.17 -38.16
C GLY A 49 0.21 1.23 -37.06
N GLU A 50 -0.40 2.38 -37.33
CA GLU A 50 -0.41 3.52 -36.39
C GLU A 50 -1.11 3.18 -35.07
N ALA A 51 -2.21 2.42 -35.13
CA ALA A 51 -2.93 1.94 -33.96
C ALA A 51 -2.11 0.99 -33.07
N GLU A 52 -1.21 0.21 -33.66
CA GLU A 52 -0.29 -0.66 -32.91
C GLU A 52 0.74 0.19 -32.13
N GLN A 53 1.25 1.26 -32.74
CA GLN A 53 2.22 2.15 -32.09
C GLN A 53 1.62 2.91 -30.91
N ASP A 54 0.38 3.39 -31.06
CA ASP A 54 -0.38 4.03 -29.98
C ASP A 54 -0.60 3.05 -28.82
N LEU A 55 -1.02 1.83 -29.12
CA LEU A 55 -1.23 0.79 -28.11
C LEU A 55 0.07 0.42 -27.38
N LEU A 56 1.19 0.31 -28.09
CA LEU A 56 2.52 0.10 -27.49
C LEU A 56 2.91 1.27 -26.57
N GLN A 57 2.50 2.50 -26.87
CA GLN A 57 2.76 3.64 -26.01
C GLN A 57 1.91 3.58 -24.74
N GLU A 58 0.65 3.17 -24.82
CA GLU A 58 -0.22 2.96 -23.66
C GLU A 58 0.32 1.85 -22.75
N VAL A 59 0.77 0.74 -23.33
CA VAL A 59 1.40 -0.35 -22.59
C VAL A 59 2.60 0.16 -21.79
N ARG A 60 3.48 0.95 -22.40
CA ARG A 60 4.64 1.52 -21.70
C ARG A 60 4.24 2.43 -20.53
N LYS A 61 3.14 3.18 -20.65
CA LYS A 61 2.62 3.99 -19.55
C LYS A 61 2.13 3.11 -18.41
N VAL A 62 1.34 2.08 -18.72
CA VAL A 62 0.84 1.12 -17.72
C VAL A 62 1.99 0.38 -17.03
N GLU A 63 3.06 0.01 -17.75
CA GLU A 63 4.24 -0.61 -17.15
C GLU A 63 4.99 0.30 -16.18
N ALA A 64 5.01 1.62 -16.44
CA ALA A 64 5.55 2.60 -15.51
C ALA A 64 4.70 2.67 -14.22
N GLU A 65 3.38 2.66 -14.34
CA GLU A 65 2.47 2.63 -13.18
C GLU A 65 2.61 1.32 -12.38
N ILE A 66 2.68 0.15 -13.04
CA ILE A 66 2.95 -1.14 -12.38
C ILE A 66 4.23 -1.05 -11.54
N SER A 67 5.29 -0.49 -12.11
CA SER A 67 6.59 -0.36 -11.44
C SER A 67 6.50 0.57 -10.22
N LEU A 68 5.84 1.72 -10.37
CA LEU A 68 5.63 2.68 -9.29
C LEU A 68 4.83 2.07 -8.13
N PHE A 69 3.65 1.53 -8.41
CA PHE A 69 2.78 0.97 -7.36
C PHE A 69 3.36 -0.31 -6.75
N GLY A 70 4.15 -1.08 -7.49
CA GLY A 70 4.94 -2.18 -6.94
C GLY A 70 5.93 -1.72 -5.88
N VAL A 71 6.76 -0.71 -6.19
CA VAL A 71 7.72 -0.14 -5.24
C VAL A 71 7.04 0.46 -4.02
N LEU A 72 5.94 1.19 -4.22
CA LEU A 72 5.18 1.79 -3.11
C LEU A 72 4.56 0.74 -2.19
N SER A 73 4.00 -0.33 -2.75
CA SER A 73 3.46 -1.46 -1.98
C SER A 73 4.57 -2.17 -1.20
N ASP A 74 5.70 -2.48 -1.83
CA ASP A 74 6.83 -3.14 -1.15
C ASP A 74 7.38 -2.28 0.00
N ALA A 75 7.54 -0.97 -0.22
CA ALA A 75 8.01 -0.05 0.81
C ALA A 75 7.07 0.01 2.01
N LEU A 76 5.75 0.05 1.78
CA LEU A 76 4.78 0.03 2.88
C LEU A 76 4.63 -1.33 3.54
N SER A 77 4.86 -2.43 2.83
CA SER A 77 4.91 -3.77 3.45
C SER A 77 6.05 -3.85 4.47
N ILE A 78 7.21 -3.25 4.15
CA ILE A 78 8.34 -3.13 5.08
C ILE A 78 7.96 -2.22 6.26
N ALA A 79 7.37 -1.06 5.99
CA ALA A 79 6.95 -0.13 7.03
C ALA A 79 5.92 -0.76 8.00
N ASP A 80 4.94 -1.48 7.46
CA ASP A 80 3.91 -2.19 8.22
C ASP A 80 4.56 -3.23 9.16
N ARG A 81 5.49 -4.04 8.65
CA ARG A 81 6.24 -4.99 9.49
C ARG A 81 7.02 -4.31 10.61
N VAL A 82 7.64 -3.17 10.33
CA VAL A 82 8.40 -2.39 11.33
C VAL A 82 7.46 -1.83 12.40
N LEU A 83 6.31 -1.29 12.01
CA LEU A 83 5.32 -0.72 12.92
C LEU A 83 4.71 -1.76 13.87
N HIS A 84 4.62 -3.02 13.42
CA HIS A 84 4.17 -4.14 14.25
C HIS A 84 5.29 -4.76 15.12
N THR A 85 6.51 -4.23 15.09
CA THR A 85 7.55 -4.67 16.05
C THR A 85 7.30 -4.08 17.43
N ARG A 86 7.49 -4.91 18.46
CA ARG A 86 7.24 -4.54 19.86
C ARG A 86 7.96 -3.26 20.30
N THR A 87 9.19 -3.05 19.83
CA THR A 87 9.97 -1.84 20.13
C THR A 87 9.30 -0.59 19.57
N VAL A 88 8.86 -0.62 18.32
CA VAL A 88 8.22 0.54 17.66
C VAL A 88 6.82 0.79 18.22
N MET A 89 6.08 -0.27 18.56
CA MET A 89 4.78 -0.15 19.22
C MET A 89 4.87 0.59 20.57
N ASN A 90 5.91 0.28 21.35
CA ASN A 90 6.17 0.93 22.64
C ASN A 90 6.55 2.42 22.45
N GLU A 91 7.43 2.72 21.49
CA GLU A 91 7.90 4.09 21.20
C GLU A 91 6.80 4.99 20.62
N LEU A 92 5.89 4.42 19.82
CA LEU A 92 4.73 5.14 19.27
C LEU A 92 3.58 5.29 20.29
N GLY A 93 3.72 4.77 21.50
CA GLY A 93 2.68 4.83 22.53
C GLY A 93 1.42 4.03 22.16
N LEU A 94 1.54 2.99 21.33
CA LEU A 94 0.44 2.11 20.93
C LEU A 94 -0.07 1.19 22.07
N ASP A 95 0.57 1.23 23.24
CA ASP A 95 0.05 0.68 24.49
C ASP A 95 -1.10 1.52 25.10
N ASN A 96 -1.51 2.61 24.43
CA ASN A 96 -2.70 3.38 24.79
C ASN A 96 -3.98 2.57 24.51
N PRO A 97 -4.90 2.40 25.49
CA PRO A 97 -6.09 1.53 25.39
C PRO A 97 -7.02 1.75 24.19
N VAL A 98 -6.92 2.89 23.49
CA VAL A 98 -7.62 3.15 22.23
C VAL A 98 -7.19 2.18 21.11
N TYR A 99 -5.95 1.69 21.13
CA TYR A 99 -5.40 0.78 20.11
C TYR A 99 -5.74 -0.69 20.35
N LYS A 100 -6.01 -1.10 21.60
CA LYS A 100 -6.49 -2.46 21.90
C LYS A 100 -7.86 -2.75 21.29
N MET A 101 -8.71 -1.73 21.12
CA MET A 101 -10.09 -1.93 20.65
C MET A 101 -10.18 -2.47 19.22
N HIS A 102 -9.18 -2.21 18.36
CA HIS A 102 -9.21 -2.72 16.99
C HIS A 102 -8.58 -4.11 16.83
N TYR A 103 -7.67 -4.51 17.72
CA TYR A 103 -7.03 -5.83 17.65
C TYR A 103 -7.88 -6.95 18.26
N GLU A 104 -8.72 -6.64 19.27
CA GLU A 104 -9.58 -7.65 19.91
C GLU A 104 -10.84 -8.00 19.10
N GLN A 105 -11.12 -7.30 18.00
CA GLN A 105 -12.29 -7.58 17.15
C GLN A 105 -12.07 -8.74 16.16
N ASP A 106 -10.82 -9.10 15.84
CA ASP A 106 -10.50 -10.13 14.84
C ASP A 106 -10.09 -11.49 15.42
N THR A 107 -10.05 -11.66 16.73
CA THR A 107 -9.90 -13.00 17.33
C THR A 107 -11.25 -13.69 17.45
N PRO A 108 -11.54 -14.76 16.70
CA PRO A 108 -12.75 -15.53 16.92
C PRO A 108 -12.71 -16.12 18.33
N LYS A 109 -13.75 -15.82 19.12
CA LYS A 109 -13.94 -16.43 20.43
C LYS A 109 -14.13 -17.94 20.23
N VAL A 110 -13.08 -18.70 20.46
CA VAL A 110 -13.19 -20.16 20.64
C VAL A 110 -13.99 -20.37 21.92
N SER A 111 -15.23 -20.85 21.76
CA SER A 111 -16.09 -21.32 22.85
C SER A 111 -15.68 -22.71 23.30
#